data_AF-A0A9X2VUE3-F1
#
_entry.id   AF-A0A9X2VUE3-F1
#
_cell.length_a   1.000
_cell.length_b   1.000
_cell.length_c   1.000
_cell.angle_alpha   90.00
_cell.angle_beta   90.00
_cell.angle_gamma   90.00
#
_symmetry.space_group_name_H-M   'P 1'
#
loop_
_entity.id
_entity.type
_entity.pdbx_description
1 polymer ?
#
loop_
_entity_poly.entity_id
_entity_poly.type
_entity_poly.pdbx_seq_one_letter_code
_entity_poly.pdbx_strand_id
1 'polypeptide(L)'
;MEADRPAAVAHAAGALEALLPPTGDGPITITGSPPGLPWAALPSYRGRAISLDGAVPPNPRPPRGGAWIAGPALVHATREVAALHRLHGGVIRTGRSATVDGALRAMDGTDVVHVAAHGRSRGLFSALQLADGELHEHDLGRLRRPPRIVVLSACDSGLAAAFLRHGAEAVIACALAVPDDRTPALMATVHAGLRTGLDAAGALARAQVAHDDRAFTCFGSG
;
A
#
# COMPACT_ATOMS: atom_id res chain seq x y z
N MET A 1 -9.98 -22.00 -14.30
CA MET A 1 -11.34 -21.59 -13.87
C MET A 1 -11.21 -20.19 -13.26
N GLU A 2 -10.90 -19.20 -14.10
CA GLU A 2 -10.48 -17.84 -13.65
C GLU A 2 -11.49 -16.74 -14.08
N ALA A 3 -12.46 -17.10 -14.93
CA ALA A 3 -13.26 -16.15 -15.70
C ALA A 3 -14.46 -15.51 -14.93
N ASP A 4 -14.70 -15.91 -13.67
CA ASP A 4 -15.92 -15.51 -12.94
C ASP A 4 -15.67 -14.48 -11.82
N ARG A 5 -14.40 -14.21 -11.51
CA ARG A 5 -14.00 -13.36 -10.38
C ARG A 5 -14.41 -11.88 -10.52
N PRO A 6 -14.30 -11.24 -11.70
CA PRO A 6 -14.69 -9.84 -11.86
C PRO A 6 -16.20 -9.61 -11.71
N ALA A 7 -17.02 -10.55 -12.23
CA ALA A 7 -18.47 -10.49 -12.16
C ALA A 7 -18.96 -10.69 -10.72
N ALA A 8 -18.37 -11.65 -10.00
CA ALA A 8 -18.67 -11.88 -8.59
C ALA A 8 -18.34 -10.66 -7.71
N VAL A 9 -17.20 -10.01 -7.94
CA VAL A 9 -16.81 -8.78 -7.22
C VAL A 9 -17.77 -7.63 -7.52
N ALA A 10 -18.16 -7.43 -8.78
CA ALA A 10 -19.12 -6.39 -9.16
C ALA A 10 -20.51 -6.61 -8.53
N HIS A 11 -20.98 -7.85 -8.50
CA HIS A 11 -22.26 -8.20 -7.88
C HIS A 11 -22.22 -7.98 -6.35
N ALA A 12 -21.17 -8.46 -5.67
CA ALA A 12 -20.99 -8.26 -4.24
C ALA A 12 -20.86 -6.77 -3.87
N ALA A 13 -20.18 -5.98 -4.70
CA ALA A 13 -20.09 -4.53 -4.55
C ALA A 13 -21.48 -3.87 -4.65
N GLY A 14 -22.30 -4.24 -5.64
CA GLY A 14 -23.66 -3.71 -5.76
C GLY A 14 -24.56 -4.06 -4.56
N ALA A 15 -24.45 -5.27 -4.02
CA ALA A 15 -25.20 -5.66 -2.83
C ALA A 15 -24.73 -4.90 -1.58
N LEU A 16 -23.41 -4.68 -1.42
CA LEU A 16 -22.86 -3.91 -0.32
C LEU A 16 -23.27 -2.43 -0.42
N GLU A 17 -23.21 -1.82 -1.61
CA GLU A 17 -23.64 -0.44 -1.88
C GLU A 17 -25.07 -0.17 -1.36
N ALA A 18 -26.00 -1.09 -1.64
CA ALA A 18 -27.39 -0.95 -1.24
C ALA A 18 -27.62 -0.96 0.28
N LEU A 19 -26.64 -1.42 1.07
CA LEU A 19 -26.69 -1.45 2.53
C LEU A 19 -26.03 -0.24 3.19
N LEU A 20 -25.33 0.60 2.41
CA LEU A 20 -24.60 1.75 2.94
C LEU A 20 -25.51 2.98 3.02
N PRO A 21 -25.36 3.81 4.06
CA PRO A 21 -26.06 5.09 4.12
C PRO A 21 -25.54 6.03 3.02
N PRO A 22 -26.35 7.03 2.59
CA PRO A 22 -25.90 8.05 1.66
C PRO A 22 -24.64 8.75 2.20
N THR A 23 -23.63 8.88 1.35
CA THR A 23 -22.40 9.63 1.64
C THR A 23 -22.37 10.91 0.80
N GLY A 24 -21.79 12.00 1.31
CA GLY A 24 -21.51 13.19 0.49
C GLY A 24 -20.38 12.94 -0.51
N ASP A 25 -19.90 13.96 -1.23
CA ASP A 25 -18.86 13.81 -2.27
C ASP A 25 -17.40 13.83 -1.75
N GLY A 26 -17.21 13.99 -0.44
CA GLY A 26 -15.88 14.14 0.17
C GLY A 26 -15.07 12.84 0.31
N PRO A 27 -13.94 12.86 1.01
CA PRO A 27 -13.21 11.65 1.40
C PRO A 27 -14.07 10.70 2.27
N ILE A 28 -13.74 9.41 2.23
CA ILE A 28 -14.45 8.34 2.95
C ILE A 28 -13.54 7.74 4.00
N THR A 29 -14.02 7.68 5.23
CA THR A 29 -13.39 6.94 6.32
C THR A 29 -14.26 5.74 6.67
N ILE A 30 -13.66 4.55 6.71
CA ILE A 30 -14.35 3.31 7.06
C ILE A 30 -13.69 2.72 8.30
N THR A 31 -14.45 2.57 9.36
CA THR A 31 -13.97 2.05 10.64
C THR A 31 -14.49 0.64 10.88
N GLY A 32 -13.63 -0.29 11.31
CA GLY A 32 -14.03 -1.66 11.62
C GLY A 32 -14.39 -2.49 10.39
N SER A 33 -13.77 -2.21 9.24
CA SER A 33 -13.99 -2.99 8.02
C SER A 33 -13.55 -4.44 8.22
N PRO A 34 -14.37 -5.42 7.83
CA PRO A 34 -13.88 -6.78 7.59
C PRO A 34 -12.69 -6.77 6.61
N PRO A 35 -11.69 -7.65 6.81
CA PRO A 35 -10.56 -7.74 5.90
C PRO A 35 -11.00 -8.21 4.51
N GLY A 36 -10.34 -7.70 3.47
CA GLY A 36 -10.54 -8.15 2.10
C GLY A 36 -11.74 -7.54 1.36
N LEU A 37 -12.49 -6.62 1.96
CA LEU A 37 -13.54 -5.90 1.25
C LEU A 37 -12.96 -4.86 0.27
N PRO A 38 -13.30 -4.93 -1.03
CA PRO A 38 -12.79 -4.01 -2.05
C PRO A 38 -13.66 -2.75 -2.11
N TRP A 39 -13.61 -1.90 -1.08
CA TRP A 39 -14.43 -0.68 -1.00
C TRP A 39 -14.31 0.25 -2.20
N ALA A 40 -13.14 0.30 -2.84
CA ALA A 40 -12.92 1.06 -4.08
C ALA A 40 -13.70 0.50 -5.30
N ALA A 41 -14.28 -0.70 -5.20
CA ALA A 41 -15.11 -1.29 -6.24
C ALA A 41 -16.58 -0.86 -6.18
N LEU A 42 -17.00 -0.20 -5.11
CA LEU A 42 -18.32 0.38 -4.98
C LEU A 42 -18.49 1.54 -5.97
N PRO A 43 -19.58 1.58 -6.77
CA PRO A 43 -19.78 2.63 -7.75
C PRO A 43 -19.74 4.05 -7.18
N SER A 44 -20.32 4.28 -6.00
CA SER A 44 -20.36 5.61 -5.38
C SER A 44 -19.03 6.04 -4.76
N TYR A 45 -18.10 5.10 -4.57
CA TYR A 45 -16.80 5.33 -3.95
C TYR A 45 -15.69 5.50 -4.99
N ARG A 46 -16.01 5.27 -6.26
CA ARG A 46 -15.05 5.34 -7.36
C ARG A 46 -14.37 6.71 -7.43
N GLY A 47 -13.05 6.72 -7.40
CA GLY A 47 -12.23 7.92 -7.51
C GLY A 47 -12.22 8.80 -6.26
N ARG A 48 -12.82 8.35 -5.16
CA ARG A 48 -12.78 9.04 -3.87
C ARG A 48 -11.62 8.52 -3.04
N ALA A 49 -11.03 9.41 -2.24
CA ALA A 49 -10.04 9.01 -1.25
C ALA A 49 -10.74 8.18 -0.16
N ILE A 50 -10.37 6.91 -0.03
CA ILE A 50 -10.92 5.98 0.97
C ILE A 50 -9.79 5.59 1.92
N SER A 51 -10.00 5.79 3.22
CA SER A 51 -9.10 5.27 4.25
C SER A 51 -9.82 4.34 5.23
N LEU A 52 -9.17 3.23 5.56
CA LEU A 52 -9.62 2.29 6.59
C LEU A 52 -8.96 2.61 7.94
N ASP A 53 -9.77 2.66 9.00
CA ASP A 53 -9.32 2.85 10.38
C ASP A 53 -8.42 4.09 10.60
N GLY A 54 -8.68 5.15 9.83
CA GLY A 54 -8.07 6.46 9.99
C GLY A 54 -8.68 7.50 9.05
N ALA A 55 -8.29 8.76 9.18
CA ALA A 55 -8.92 9.87 8.46
C ALA A 55 -8.00 10.49 7.41
N VAL A 56 -8.59 10.97 6.32
CA VAL A 56 -7.86 11.70 5.28
C VAL A 56 -7.44 13.07 5.83
N PRO A 57 -6.14 13.39 5.88
CA PRO A 57 -5.67 14.63 6.48
C PRO A 57 -6.05 15.84 5.60
N PRO A 58 -6.50 16.97 6.17
CA PRO A 58 -6.95 18.13 5.39
C PRO A 58 -5.80 18.90 4.71
N ASN A 59 -4.55 18.71 5.16
CA ASN A 59 -3.37 19.36 4.61
C ASN A 59 -2.19 18.38 4.55
N PRO A 60 -2.19 17.46 3.57
CA PRO A 60 -1.10 16.51 3.42
C PRO A 60 0.21 17.19 3.07
N ARG A 61 1.29 16.67 3.64
CA ARG A 61 2.65 17.10 3.32
C ARG A 61 3.25 16.14 2.30
N PRO A 62 3.85 16.62 1.20
CA PRO A 62 4.54 15.75 0.26
C PRO A 62 5.78 15.12 0.94
N PRO A 63 6.07 13.83 0.69
CA PRO A 63 7.23 13.16 1.27
C PRO A 63 8.54 13.71 0.69
N ARG A 64 9.56 13.88 1.53
CA ARG A 64 10.91 14.34 1.19
C ARG A 64 11.87 13.15 1.14
N GLY A 65 11.89 12.48 0.00
CA GLY A 65 12.72 11.29 -0.21
C GLY A 65 12.11 10.02 0.40
N GLY A 66 12.68 8.87 0.05
CA GLY A 66 12.13 7.60 0.47
C GLY A 66 13.10 6.42 0.36
N ALA A 67 12.63 5.27 0.80
CA ALA A 67 13.32 3.99 0.67
C ALA A 67 12.56 3.06 -0.29
N TRP A 68 13.30 2.39 -1.17
CA TRP A 68 12.77 1.53 -2.23
C TRP A 68 13.40 0.15 -2.10
N ILE A 69 12.61 -0.86 -1.73
CA ILE A 69 13.12 -2.16 -1.31
C ILE A 69 12.49 -3.24 -2.19
N ALA A 70 13.32 -4.04 -2.86
CA ALA A 70 12.86 -5.21 -3.61
C ALA A 70 13.30 -6.51 -2.94
N GLY A 71 12.33 -7.36 -2.62
CA GLY A 71 12.56 -8.74 -2.18
C GLY A 71 13.12 -9.63 -3.30
N PRO A 72 13.61 -10.83 -2.96
CA PRO A 72 14.17 -11.77 -3.92
C PRO A 72 13.08 -12.39 -4.82
N ALA A 73 13.52 -13.08 -5.88
CA ALA A 73 12.68 -13.88 -6.79
C ALA A 73 11.58 -13.13 -7.58
N LEU A 74 11.51 -11.80 -7.48
CA LEU A 74 10.59 -10.96 -8.26
C LEU A 74 11.35 -10.04 -9.22
N VAL A 75 11.40 -10.43 -10.49
CA VAL A 75 12.07 -9.62 -11.53
C VAL A 75 11.40 -8.24 -11.67
N HIS A 76 10.07 -8.19 -11.56
CA HIS A 76 9.31 -6.94 -11.64
C HIS A 76 9.60 -6.02 -10.44
N ALA A 77 9.77 -6.56 -9.24
CA ALA A 77 10.02 -5.77 -8.02
C ALA A 77 11.29 -4.92 -8.14
N THR A 78 12.38 -5.48 -8.66
CA THR A 78 13.63 -4.72 -8.86
C THR A 78 13.45 -3.60 -9.88
N ARG A 79 12.71 -3.84 -10.97
CA ARG A 79 12.43 -2.82 -11.99
C ARG A 79 11.57 -1.68 -11.45
N GLU A 80 10.56 -2.02 -10.66
CA GLU A 80 9.66 -1.08 -9.99
C GLU A 80 10.41 -0.15 -9.05
N VAL A 81 11.16 -0.70 -8.08
CA VAL A 81 11.91 0.13 -7.13
C VAL A 81 13.02 0.94 -7.78
N ALA A 82 13.65 0.42 -8.84
CA ALA A 82 14.65 1.16 -9.61
C ALA A 82 14.01 2.34 -10.38
N ALA A 83 12.80 2.19 -10.90
CA ALA A 83 12.08 3.28 -11.55
C ALA A 83 11.70 4.37 -10.54
N LEU A 84 11.18 3.98 -9.38
CA LEU A 84 10.86 4.92 -8.30
C LEU A 84 12.10 5.67 -7.81
N HIS A 85 13.21 4.96 -7.59
CA HIS A 85 14.47 5.58 -7.19
C HIS A 85 14.97 6.61 -8.21
N ARG A 86 14.90 6.31 -9.52
CA ARG A 86 15.29 7.27 -10.57
C ARG A 86 14.44 8.55 -10.56
N LEU A 87 13.15 8.43 -10.27
CA LEU A 87 12.20 9.56 -10.31
C LEU A 87 12.20 10.38 -9.01
N HIS A 88 12.46 9.73 -7.87
CA HIS A 88 12.24 10.30 -6.54
C HIS A 88 13.50 10.38 -5.67
N GLY A 89 14.66 9.88 -6.13
CA GLY A 89 15.90 9.85 -5.36
C GLY A 89 15.83 8.85 -4.21
N GLY A 90 16.45 9.14 -3.06
CA GLY A 90 16.36 8.30 -1.85
C GLY A 90 17.26 7.05 -1.86
N VAL A 91 16.95 6.09 -0.99
CA VAL A 91 17.77 4.89 -0.76
C VAL A 91 17.12 3.68 -1.43
N ILE A 92 17.90 2.90 -2.18
CA ILE A 92 17.44 1.66 -2.80
C ILE A 92 18.13 0.44 -2.18
N ARG A 93 17.39 -0.66 -2.00
CA ARG A 93 17.88 -1.97 -1.57
C ARG A 93 17.33 -3.07 -2.46
N THR A 94 18.22 -3.77 -3.16
CA THR A 94 17.89 -4.85 -4.10
C THR A 94 18.91 -5.99 -4.00
N GLY A 95 18.53 -7.18 -4.46
CA GLY A 95 19.43 -8.35 -4.47
C GLY A 95 20.02 -8.63 -3.09
N ARG A 96 21.33 -8.91 -3.01
CA ARG A 96 22.02 -9.23 -1.74
C ARG A 96 21.99 -8.11 -0.69
N SER A 97 21.64 -6.89 -1.07
CA SER A 97 21.54 -5.75 -0.13
C SER A 97 20.16 -5.59 0.50
N ALA A 98 19.14 -6.27 -0.03
CA ALA A 98 17.77 -6.22 0.47
C ALA A 98 17.57 -7.18 1.64
N THR A 99 18.44 -7.11 2.64
CA THR A 99 18.33 -7.87 3.89
C THR A 99 17.33 -7.22 4.85
N VAL A 100 16.83 -7.95 5.85
CA VAL A 100 15.98 -7.40 6.93
C VAL A 100 16.64 -6.17 7.55
N ASP A 101 17.90 -6.32 7.91
CA ASP A 101 18.74 -5.28 8.48
C ASP A 101 18.95 -4.09 7.53
N GLY A 102 19.18 -4.37 6.25
CA GLY A 102 19.37 -3.36 5.21
C GLY A 102 18.09 -2.57 4.92
N ALA A 103 16.94 -3.24 4.98
CA ALA A 103 15.61 -2.68 4.83
C ALA A 103 15.27 -1.76 5.99
N LEU A 104 15.40 -2.23 7.25
CA LEU A 104 15.14 -1.41 8.44
C LEU A 104 16.02 -0.15 8.48
N ARG A 105 17.32 -0.28 8.16
CA ARG A 105 18.22 0.88 8.06
C ARG A 105 17.83 1.85 6.96
N ALA A 106 17.28 1.37 5.85
CA ALA A 106 16.81 2.24 4.78
C ALA A 106 15.51 2.96 5.17
N MET A 107 14.62 2.30 5.93
CA MET A 107 13.34 2.85 6.39
C MET A 107 13.48 3.91 7.49
N ASP A 108 14.42 3.72 8.44
CA ASP A 108 14.54 4.55 9.65
C ASP A 108 14.78 6.04 9.31
N GLY A 109 13.77 6.87 9.57
CA GLY A 109 13.78 8.32 9.34
C GLY A 109 13.38 8.78 7.93
N THR A 110 12.82 7.89 7.10
CA THR A 110 12.28 8.26 5.77
C THR A 110 10.82 8.72 5.85
N ASP A 111 10.38 9.56 4.91
CA ASP A 111 8.96 9.93 4.83
C ASP A 111 8.12 8.86 4.15
N VAL A 112 8.67 8.20 3.12
CA VAL A 112 7.99 7.12 2.41
C VAL A 112 8.90 5.91 2.27
N VAL A 113 8.37 4.72 2.58
CA VAL A 113 8.97 3.45 2.14
C VAL A 113 8.03 2.78 1.15
N HIS A 114 8.61 2.20 0.11
CA HIS A 114 7.92 1.29 -0.78
C HIS A 114 8.67 -0.04 -0.81
N VAL A 115 7.95 -1.13 -0.52
CA VAL A 115 8.48 -2.49 -0.52
C VAL A 115 7.74 -3.31 -1.55
N ALA A 116 8.47 -3.80 -2.56
CA ALA A 116 8.00 -4.75 -3.55
C ALA A 116 8.60 -6.12 -3.25
N ALA A 117 7.81 -7.03 -2.69
CA ALA A 117 8.30 -8.33 -2.21
C ALA A 117 7.15 -9.34 -2.12
N HIS A 118 7.49 -10.62 -1.95
CA HIS A 118 6.49 -11.59 -1.54
C HIS A 118 6.04 -11.30 -0.11
N GLY A 119 4.72 -11.24 0.08
CA GLY A 119 4.09 -11.13 1.39
C GLY A 119 3.46 -12.45 1.80
N ARG A 120 3.37 -12.70 3.11
CA ARG A 120 2.65 -13.84 3.66
C ARG A 120 1.64 -13.35 4.70
N SER A 121 0.40 -13.15 4.30
CA SER A 121 -0.66 -12.73 5.23
C SER A 121 -1.09 -13.87 6.17
N ARG A 122 -0.71 -13.80 7.45
CA ARG A 122 -1.06 -14.78 8.50
C ARG A 122 -1.32 -14.11 9.86
N GLY A 123 -2.13 -13.05 9.88
CA GLY A 123 -2.42 -12.31 11.12
C GLY A 123 -1.15 -11.76 11.76
N LEU A 124 -0.87 -12.11 13.01
CA LEU A 124 0.36 -11.71 13.71
C LEU A 124 1.66 -12.33 13.14
N PHE A 125 1.55 -13.36 12.30
CA PHE A 125 2.69 -14.03 11.65
C PHE A 125 2.92 -13.53 10.22
N SER A 126 2.38 -12.35 9.91
CA SER A 126 2.56 -11.71 8.61
C SER A 126 4.02 -11.31 8.38
N ALA A 127 4.46 -11.34 7.12
CA ALA A 127 5.88 -11.22 6.81
C ALA A 127 6.17 -10.80 5.36
N LEU A 128 7.28 -10.09 5.15
CA LEU A 128 7.83 -9.80 3.83
C LEU A 128 9.12 -10.60 3.60
N GLN A 129 9.19 -11.30 2.46
CA GLN A 129 10.38 -12.04 2.08
C GLN A 129 11.49 -11.08 1.61
N LEU A 130 12.64 -11.15 2.28
CA LEU A 130 13.85 -10.38 1.99
C LEU A 130 15.03 -11.33 1.71
N ALA A 131 16.20 -10.78 1.41
CA ALA A 131 17.34 -11.52 0.88
C ALA A 131 17.95 -12.54 1.86
N ASP A 132 17.86 -12.28 3.17
CA ASP A 132 18.43 -13.09 4.25
C ASP A 132 17.36 -13.70 5.18
N GLY A 133 16.08 -13.49 4.90
CA GLY A 133 15.00 -13.96 5.74
C GLY A 133 13.70 -13.21 5.55
N GLU A 134 12.81 -13.34 6.52
CA GLU A 134 11.51 -12.68 6.56
C GLU A 134 11.57 -11.48 7.51
N LEU A 135 11.02 -10.34 7.07
CA LEU A 135 10.76 -9.19 7.94
C LEU A 135 9.38 -9.33 8.56
N HIS A 136 9.32 -9.33 9.89
CA HIS A 136 8.09 -9.46 10.67
C HIS A 136 7.77 -8.19 11.45
N GLU A 137 6.61 -8.16 12.12
CA GLU A 137 6.24 -7.08 13.03
C GLU A 137 7.30 -6.82 14.11
N HIS A 138 7.84 -7.87 14.74
CA HIS A 138 8.81 -7.69 15.83
C HIS A 138 10.10 -6.98 15.38
N ASP A 139 10.43 -7.03 14.09
CA ASP A 139 11.54 -6.27 13.51
C ASP A 139 11.23 -4.77 13.43
N LEU A 140 9.98 -4.39 13.20
CA LEU A 140 9.56 -2.99 13.08
C LEU A 140 9.77 -2.22 14.39
N GLY A 141 9.75 -2.90 15.53
CA GLY A 141 10.10 -2.32 16.84
C GLY A 141 11.54 -1.78 16.92
N ARG A 142 12.40 -2.13 15.96
CA ARG A 142 13.78 -1.63 15.86
C ARG A 142 13.87 -0.26 15.17
N LEU A 143 12.79 0.23 14.56
CA LEU A 143 12.73 1.55 13.95
C LEU A 143 12.62 2.61 15.04
N ARG A 144 13.53 3.60 15.02
CA ARG A 144 13.48 4.73 15.95
C ARG A 144 12.56 5.82 15.43
N ARG A 145 12.55 6.00 14.12
CA ARG A 145 11.72 6.94 13.38
C ARG A 145 11.04 6.17 12.24
N PRO A 146 9.89 5.54 12.50
CA PRO A 146 9.17 4.77 11.48
C PRO A 146 8.81 5.65 10.28
N PRO A 147 8.70 5.07 9.07
CA PRO A 147 8.29 5.82 7.90
C PRO A 147 6.85 6.32 8.04
N ARG A 148 6.60 7.54 7.57
CA ARG A 148 5.29 8.17 7.65
C ARG A 148 4.26 7.48 6.74
N ILE A 149 4.66 7.20 5.50
CA ILE A 149 3.85 6.51 4.50
C ILE A 149 4.54 5.20 4.12
N VAL A 150 3.80 4.10 4.14
CA VAL A 150 4.28 2.78 3.73
C VAL A 150 3.49 2.33 2.51
N VAL A 151 4.16 1.86 1.47
CA VAL A 151 3.53 1.25 0.31
C VAL A 151 4.02 -0.19 0.20
N LEU A 152 3.13 -1.15 0.43
CA LEU A 152 3.40 -2.57 0.33
C LEU A 152 2.88 -3.08 -1.03
N SER A 153 3.78 -3.13 -2.00
CA SER A 153 3.57 -3.81 -3.28
C SER A 153 3.81 -5.32 -3.08
N ALA A 154 2.97 -5.91 -2.22
CA ALA A 154 3.09 -7.27 -1.71
C ALA A 154 1.71 -7.82 -1.29
N CYS A 155 1.58 -9.14 -1.28
CA CYS A 155 0.38 -9.84 -0.82
C CYS A 155 0.32 -9.88 0.73
N ASP A 156 0.11 -8.75 1.40
CA ASP A 156 0.08 -8.72 2.87
C ASP A 156 -0.70 -7.55 3.48
N SER A 157 -1.97 -7.77 3.82
CA SER A 157 -2.76 -6.84 4.63
C SER A 157 -2.41 -6.87 6.12
N GLY A 158 -1.81 -7.96 6.62
CA GLY A 158 -1.49 -8.12 8.05
C GLY A 158 -0.33 -7.23 8.48
N LEU A 159 0.66 -7.02 7.61
CA LEU A 159 1.76 -6.11 7.89
C LEU A 159 1.33 -4.63 7.88
N ALA A 160 0.24 -4.27 7.19
CA ALA A 160 -0.29 -2.90 7.23
C ALA A 160 -0.66 -2.48 8.65
N ALA A 161 -1.39 -3.34 9.37
CA ALA A 161 -1.73 -3.11 10.78
C ALA A 161 -0.49 -3.07 11.70
N ALA A 162 0.57 -3.82 11.37
CA ALA A 162 1.83 -3.75 12.11
C ALA A 162 2.53 -2.40 11.92
N PHE A 163 2.67 -1.92 10.68
CA PHE A 163 3.29 -0.61 10.42
C PHE A 163 2.54 0.55 11.10
N LEU A 164 1.20 0.53 11.10
CA LEU A 164 0.39 1.53 11.80
C LEU A 164 0.66 1.50 13.32
N ARG A 165 0.69 0.32 13.95
CA ARG A 165 1.02 0.18 15.37
C ARG A 165 2.43 0.64 15.71
N HIS A 166 3.36 0.54 14.75
CA HIS A 166 4.73 1.02 14.88
C HIS A 166 4.92 2.47 14.45
N GLY A 167 3.84 3.22 14.17
CA GLY A 167 3.87 4.68 14.01
C GLY A 167 3.87 5.21 12.58
N ALA A 168 3.59 4.36 11.58
CA ALA A 168 3.23 4.88 10.25
C ALA A 168 1.91 5.66 10.33
N GLU A 169 1.81 6.79 9.62
CA GLU A 169 0.56 7.53 9.47
C GLU A 169 -0.38 6.78 8.54
N ALA A 170 0.14 6.28 7.41
CA ALA A 170 -0.65 5.64 6.37
C ALA A 170 0.07 4.44 5.75
N VAL A 171 -0.70 3.41 5.40
CA VAL A 171 -0.20 2.24 4.67
C VAL A 171 -1.09 1.95 3.47
N ILE A 172 -0.50 1.87 2.28
CA ILE A 172 -1.14 1.34 1.08
C ILE A 172 -0.72 -0.13 0.94
N ALA A 173 -1.67 -1.05 0.97
CA ALA A 173 -1.41 -2.48 0.85
C ALA A 173 -2.51 -3.20 0.06
N CYS A 174 -2.18 -4.36 -0.49
CA CYS A 174 -3.14 -5.23 -1.16
C CYS A 174 -3.58 -6.36 -0.22
N ALA A 175 -4.89 -6.59 -0.10
CA ALA A 175 -5.44 -7.69 0.70
C ALA A 175 -5.46 -9.04 -0.04
N LEU A 176 -5.29 -9.02 -1.37
CA LEU A 176 -5.34 -10.19 -2.25
C LEU A 176 -4.03 -10.33 -3.04
N ALA A 177 -3.90 -11.44 -3.78
CA ALA A 177 -2.76 -11.63 -4.68
C ALA A 177 -2.67 -10.46 -5.67
N VAL A 178 -1.53 -9.79 -5.69
CA VAL A 178 -1.25 -8.64 -6.56
C VAL A 178 -1.02 -9.17 -7.99
N PRO A 179 -1.71 -8.66 -9.02
CA PRO A 179 -1.40 -9.02 -10.41
C PRO A 179 -0.07 -8.38 -10.84
N ASP A 180 0.95 -9.21 -11.05
CA ASP A 180 2.36 -8.81 -11.23
C ASP A 180 2.62 -7.72 -12.29
N ASP A 181 1.92 -7.73 -13.43
CA ASP A 181 2.28 -6.89 -14.58
C ASP A 181 1.75 -5.44 -14.51
N ARG A 182 0.71 -5.18 -13.70
CA ARG A 182 0.02 -3.87 -13.66
C ARG A 182 0.49 -2.98 -12.51
N THR A 183 1.01 -3.57 -11.45
CA THR A 183 1.37 -2.87 -10.22
C THR A 183 2.43 -1.77 -10.42
N PRO A 184 3.49 -1.94 -11.24
CA PRO A 184 4.50 -0.89 -11.39
C PRO A 184 3.92 0.44 -11.92
N ALA A 185 2.97 0.39 -12.87
CA ALA A 185 2.36 1.59 -13.43
C ALA A 185 1.42 2.29 -12.43
N LEU A 186 0.67 1.49 -11.66
CA LEU A 186 -0.16 1.97 -10.57
C LEU A 186 0.69 2.65 -9.50
N MET A 187 1.76 2.00 -9.05
CA MET A 187 2.64 2.51 -8.00
C MET A 187 3.40 3.77 -8.43
N ALA A 188 3.81 3.86 -9.69
CA ALA A 188 4.36 5.10 -10.25
C ALA A 188 3.34 6.25 -10.17
N THR A 189 2.05 5.98 -10.40
CA THR A 189 0.99 7.00 -10.32
C THR A 189 0.71 7.41 -8.88
N VAL A 190 0.71 6.45 -7.94
CA VAL A 190 0.61 6.73 -6.49
C VAL A 190 1.74 7.65 -6.05
N HIS A 191 3.00 7.30 -6.34
CA HIS A 191 4.15 8.11 -5.92
C HIS A 191 4.20 9.48 -6.61
N ALA A 192 3.72 9.59 -7.85
CA ALA A 192 3.53 10.88 -8.51
C ALA A 192 2.50 11.75 -7.77
N GLY A 193 1.37 11.17 -7.35
CA GLY A 193 0.35 11.84 -6.54
C GLY A 193 0.90 12.36 -5.21
N LEU A 194 1.57 11.49 -4.46
CA LEU A 194 2.22 11.85 -3.19
C LEU A 194 3.21 13.02 -3.38
N ARG A 195 4.05 12.97 -4.41
CA ARG A 195 5.00 14.03 -4.73
C ARG A 195 4.32 15.37 -5.05
N THR A 196 3.15 15.34 -5.66
CA THR A 196 2.35 16.54 -5.97
C THR A 196 1.53 17.05 -4.78
N GLY A 197 1.64 16.42 -3.61
CA GLY A 197 0.96 16.85 -2.39
C GLY A 197 -0.41 16.23 -2.18
N LEU A 198 -0.75 15.12 -2.85
CA LEU A 198 -1.88 14.30 -2.42
C LEU A 198 -1.49 13.52 -1.17
N ASP A 199 -2.49 13.24 -0.32
CA ASP A 199 -2.41 12.23 0.71
C ASP A 199 -2.37 10.80 0.09
N ALA A 200 -2.17 9.77 0.91
CA ALA A 200 -2.03 8.40 0.46
C ALA A 200 -3.33 7.82 -0.16
N ALA A 201 -4.48 8.08 0.44
CA ALA A 201 -5.78 7.64 -0.04
C ALA A 201 -6.17 8.33 -1.35
N GLY A 202 -5.91 9.62 -1.49
CA GLY A 202 -6.14 10.41 -2.69
C GLY A 202 -5.16 10.07 -3.82
N ALA A 203 -3.88 9.85 -3.49
CA ALA A 203 -2.91 9.34 -4.46
C ALA A 203 -3.30 7.94 -4.98
N LEU A 204 -3.77 7.06 -4.09
CA LEU A 204 -4.29 5.75 -4.47
C LEU A 204 -5.56 5.86 -5.32
N ALA A 205 -6.56 6.65 -4.91
CA ALA A 205 -7.80 6.83 -5.65
C ALA A 205 -7.56 7.32 -7.09
N ARG A 206 -6.63 8.27 -7.26
CA ARG A 206 -6.21 8.74 -8.58
C ARG A 206 -5.59 7.62 -9.41
N ALA A 207 -4.72 6.81 -8.82
CA ALA A 207 -4.09 5.69 -9.51
C ALA A 207 -5.10 4.60 -9.89
N GLN A 208 -6.03 4.26 -8.99
CA GLN A 208 -7.10 3.30 -9.23
C GLN A 208 -7.99 3.71 -10.41
N VAL A 209 -8.36 4.99 -10.52
CA VAL A 209 -9.10 5.51 -11.67
C VAL A 209 -8.29 5.42 -12.97
N ALA A 210 -7.01 5.79 -12.92
CA ALA A 210 -6.15 5.81 -14.10
C ALA A 210 -5.87 4.41 -14.68
N HIS A 211 -5.85 3.38 -13.83
CA HIS A 211 -5.48 2.01 -14.21
C HIS A 211 -6.63 0.99 -14.15
N ASP A 212 -7.84 1.44 -13.74
CA ASP A 212 -9.00 0.58 -13.42
C ASP A 212 -8.61 -0.61 -12.51
N ASP A 213 -7.84 -0.30 -11.46
CA ASP A 213 -7.39 -1.25 -10.44
C ASP A 213 -8.04 -0.92 -9.10
N ARG A 214 -8.34 -1.96 -8.30
CA ARG A 214 -9.08 -1.85 -7.03
C ARG A 214 -8.52 -2.79 -5.97
N ALA A 215 -7.32 -3.32 -6.19
CA ALA A 215 -6.73 -4.36 -5.36
C ALA A 215 -6.09 -3.78 -4.08
N PHE A 216 -5.58 -2.55 -4.19
CA PHE A 216 -4.94 -1.85 -3.08
C PHE A 216 -5.93 -1.02 -2.27
N THR A 217 -5.65 -0.93 -0.98
CA THR A 217 -6.42 -0.17 0.00
C THR A 217 -5.48 0.69 0.84
N CYS A 218 -5.93 1.89 1.21
CA CYS A 218 -5.24 2.74 2.17
C CYS A 218 -5.77 2.49 3.58
N PHE A 219 -4.86 2.34 4.53
CA PHE A 219 -5.12 2.18 5.96
C PHE A 219 -4.47 3.33 6.73
N GLY A 220 -5.11 3.79 7.82
CA GLY A 220 -4.58 4.83 8.70
C GLY A 220 -4.95 6.26 8.28
N SER A 221 -4.20 7.24 8.78
CA SER A 221 -4.43 8.65 8.47
C SER A 221 -3.67 9.05 7.21
N GLY A 222 -4.26 8.75 6.06
CA GLY A 222 -3.65 8.88 4.76
C GLY A 222 -4.66 9.11 3.69
#